data_AF-A0A8T5T861-F1
#
_entry.id   AF-A0A8T5T861-F1
#
_cell.length_a   1.000
_cell.length_b   1.000
_cell.length_c   1.000
_cell.angle_alpha   90.00
_cell.angle_beta   90.00
_cell.angle_gamma   90.00
#
_symmetry.space_group_name_H-M   'P 1'
#
loop_
_entity.id
_entity.type
_entity.pdbx_description
1 polymer ?
#
loop_
_entity_poly.entity_id
_entity_poly.type
_entity_poly.pdbx_seq_one_letter_code
_entity_poly.pdbx_strand_id
1 'polypeptide(L)'
;MSSQNPNTAITLTVTRFPQNLLIPNGENLVSFQVRNSLGKEGDFKFSFEGENLNISLKTEEFGNKITINKDETKAIDLMLTPTADGIGKLIINIYWLKFVEFTIKVQKIRDSVSSSKVNVILATKQFLPTDFKDNFKPSEFFDSTNKGESKKIEKEIKTLRSLQNGQASTINKIDAQLKDLAKIYLETNEFYKALETALELSRENEKIQFYYNLIRAYAVVDFNQCIQVISNLTELKKKHEIIQNLCLDFALVSVDQVDKLLSLIDTEDEKQIILMNVIGKISQKNVEMALKLLKHVSKAPVKVKILFNLIKILHEKKNEDDIILTLINNIISIIKSSNLKENNFENPDYHLFEECIYLLAELKSPESADSIIKGIGEKDVRDKITRDLFDAIYVMVDEIKTRVEPTIVFSQYYTMNVLTSKLSREIKDFSFVGGNISNNTLLNDFNFNIAFISLFSLDFSIFPFIDRVYSDLKNNSQKSFAYYLYPSISNHNQEELQIIRSTLTQFFPINKMNGPITMFNLDFIPYLGEPTIILSSENSQLISSKIKNKLADRVKLFVDNDLFEGGKVKEFLDSVFNSNKITILNLVLSYEFINDYNILKAFIEALI
;
A
#
# COMPACT_ATOMS: atom_id res chain seq x y z
N MET A 1 13.97 -34.34 26.53
CA MET A 1 14.26 -33.18 27.41
C MET A 1 13.76 -31.94 26.68
N SER A 2 12.73 -31.28 27.22
CA SER A 2 12.17 -30.05 26.66
C SER A 2 13.00 -28.85 27.16
N SER A 3 13.55 -28.07 26.23
CA SER A 3 13.97 -26.71 26.54
C SER A 3 12.70 -25.89 26.83
N GLN A 4 12.55 -25.44 28.07
CA GLN A 4 11.53 -24.45 28.42
C GLN A 4 11.85 -23.14 27.72
N ASN A 5 11.10 -22.82 26.66
CA ASN A 5 11.06 -21.47 26.12
C ASN A 5 10.08 -20.63 26.96
N PRO A 6 10.44 -19.39 27.31
CA PRO A 6 9.65 -18.52 28.19
C PRO A 6 8.45 -17.96 27.40
N ASN A 7 7.29 -17.85 28.07
CA ASN A 7 5.97 -17.46 27.52
C ASN A 7 5.36 -18.45 26.51
N THR A 8 4.96 -19.63 26.98
CA THR A 8 4.04 -20.50 26.23
C THR A 8 2.66 -19.84 26.16
N ALA A 9 2.39 -19.10 25.08
CA ALA A 9 1.06 -18.54 24.80
C ALA A 9 -0.02 -19.64 24.75
N ILE A 10 0.39 -20.86 24.44
CA ILE A 10 -0.47 -22.02 24.36
C ILE A 10 0.25 -23.27 24.90
N THR A 11 -0.50 -24.18 25.51
CA THR A 11 -0.01 -25.50 25.93
C THR A 11 -0.72 -26.59 25.15
N LEU A 12 0.02 -27.60 24.70
CA LEU A 12 -0.50 -28.79 24.02
C LEU A 12 -0.20 -30.03 24.88
N THR A 13 -1.23 -30.81 25.21
CA THR A 13 -1.11 -32.06 25.97
C THR A 13 -1.68 -33.21 25.15
N VAL A 14 -0.98 -34.34 25.07
CA VAL A 14 -1.52 -35.54 24.42
C VAL A 14 -2.54 -36.19 25.34
N THR A 15 -3.79 -36.36 24.87
CA THR A 15 -4.86 -37.03 25.63
C THR A 15 -5.10 -38.46 25.15
N ARG A 16 -4.83 -38.72 23.88
CA ARG A 16 -4.85 -40.06 23.30
C ARG A 16 -3.69 -40.17 22.33
N PHE A 17 -2.72 -40.99 22.67
CA PHE A 17 -1.73 -41.47 21.69
C PHE A 17 -2.21 -42.83 21.16
N PRO A 18 -1.85 -43.26 19.94
CA PRO A 18 -2.16 -44.61 19.51
C PRO A 18 -1.59 -45.59 20.53
N GLN A 19 -2.41 -46.54 21.01
CA GLN A 19 -1.90 -47.69 21.78
C GLN A 19 -0.94 -48.52 20.92
N ASN A 20 -1.10 -48.42 19.60
CA ASN A 20 -0.27 -49.02 18.57
C ASN A 20 1.08 -48.29 18.49
N LEU A 21 2.11 -48.89 19.07
CA LEU A 21 3.47 -48.38 19.01
C LEU A 21 4.08 -48.57 17.60
N LEU A 22 3.61 -49.58 16.87
CA LEU A 22 3.72 -49.71 15.41
C LEU A 22 2.39 -49.29 14.77
N ILE A 23 2.40 -48.27 13.92
CA ILE A 23 1.19 -47.77 13.25
C ILE A 23 1.00 -48.53 11.93
N PRO A 24 -0.05 -49.38 11.81
CA PRO A 24 -0.35 -50.06 10.56
C PRO A 24 -1.07 -49.10 9.60
N ASN A 25 -0.97 -49.38 8.30
CA ASN A 25 -1.78 -48.73 7.28
C ASN A 25 -3.28 -48.94 7.57
N GLY A 26 -3.92 -47.83 7.95
CA GLY A 26 -5.25 -47.71 8.51
C GLY A 26 -5.50 -46.33 9.13
N GLU A 27 -6.70 -46.12 9.68
CA GLU A 27 -7.07 -44.92 10.42
C GLU A 27 -6.55 -45.03 11.88
N ASN A 28 -5.55 -44.21 12.23
CA ASN A 28 -4.99 -44.16 13.58
C ASN A 28 -5.24 -42.80 14.23
N LEU A 29 -6.13 -42.76 15.22
CA LEU A 29 -6.55 -41.53 15.90
C LEU A 29 -5.54 -41.10 16.98
N VAL A 30 -5.14 -39.84 16.93
CA VAL A 30 -4.36 -39.15 17.97
C VAL A 30 -5.13 -37.93 18.42
N SER A 31 -5.31 -37.79 19.74
CA SER A 31 -6.03 -36.67 20.33
C SER A 31 -5.10 -35.83 21.20
N PHE A 32 -5.24 -34.52 21.05
CA PHE A 32 -4.55 -33.52 21.85
C PHE A 32 -5.55 -32.61 22.54
N GLN A 33 -5.12 -32.02 23.64
CA GLN A 33 -5.81 -30.97 24.35
C GLN A 33 -4.95 -29.71 24.31
N VAL A 34 -5.50 -28.64 23.76
CA VAL A 34 -4.85 -27.33 23.72
C VAL A 34 -5.49 -26.39 24.71
N ARG A 35 -4.67 -25.63 25.42
CA ARG A 35 -5.14 -24.60 26.34
C ARG A 35 -4.45 -23.28 26.07
N ASN A 36 -5.25 -22.22 25.87
CA ASN A 36 -4.73 -20.87 25.77
C ASN A 36 -4.24 -20.42 27.15
N SER A 37 -2.95 -20.11 27.23
CA SER A 37 -2.27 -19.66 28.45
C SER A 37 -2.01 -18.15 28.45
N LEU A 38 -2.46 -17.43 27.41
CA LEU A 38 -2.51 -15.98 27.43
C LEU A 38 -3.51 -15.51 28.49
N GLY A 39 -3.19 -14.42 29.18
CA GLY A 39 -4.12 -13.77 30.13
C GLY A 39 -5.37 -13.14 29.49
N LYS A 40 -5.64 -13.41 28.21
CA LYS A 40 -6.73 -12.88 27.39
C LYS A 40 -7.06 -13.84 26.24
N GLU A 41 -8.15 -13.58 25.54
CA GLU A 41 -8.48 -14.24 24.27
C GLU A 41 -7.34 -14.08 23.25
N GLY A 42 -7.08 -15.14 22.49
CA GLY A 42 -5.99 -15.20 21.52
C GLY A 42 -6.42 -15.87 20.22
N ASP A 43 -5.94 -15.31 19.11
CA ASP A 43 -6.09 -15.87 17.78
C ASP A 43 -4.91 -16.76 17.43
N PHE A 44 -5.16 -18.02 17.10
CA PHE A 44 -4.14 -19.01 16.79
C PHE A 44 -4.36 -19.62 15.40
N LYS A 45 -3.26 -20.12 14.81
CA LYS A 45 -3.28 -20.95 13.60
C LYS A 45 -2.42 -22.18 13.85
N PHE A 46 -2.96 -23.35 13.53
CA PHE A 46 -2.29 -24.63 13.69
C PHE A 46 -1.80 -25.14 12.34
N SER A 47 -0.65 -25.80 12.35
CA SER A 47 -0.03 -26.43 11.19
C SER A 47 0.43 -27.82 11.62
N PHE A 48 -0.05 -28.82 10.89
CA PHE A 48 0.26 -30.22 11.09
C PHE A 48 0.95 -30.75 9.84
N GLU A 49 2.17 -31.24 9.98
CA GLU A 49 2.98 -31.74 8.86
C GLU A 49 3.45 -33.16 9.17
N GLY A 50 3.50 -34.01 8.15
CA GLY A 50 3.83 -35.41 8.28
C GLY A 50 4.98 -35.81 7.37
N GLU A 51 5.95 -36.57 7.89
CA GLU A 51 6.94 -37.31 7.10
C GLU A 51 6.59 -38.81 7.18
N ASN A 52 6.50 -39.50 6.04
CA ASN A 52 6.00 -40.89 5.92
C ASN A 52 4.60 -41.13 6.56
N LEU A 53 3.86 -40.04 6.80
CA LEU A 53 2.56 -39.99 7.44
C LEU A 53 1.69 -38.97 6.73
N ASN A 54 0.50 -39.37 6.31
CA ASN A 54 -0.58 -38.46 5.99
C ASN A 54 -1.33 -38.10 7.27
N ILE A 55 -1.69 -36.83 7.40
CA ILE A 55 -2.44 -36.30 8.54
C ILE A 55 -3.75 -35.76 8.01
N SER A 56 -4.86 -36.26 8.53
CA SER A 56 -6.18 -35.68 8.28
C SER A 56 -6.76 -35.18 9.59
N LEU A 57 -7.17 -33.91 9.57
CA LEU A 57 -7.80 -33.24 10.70
C LEU A 57 -9.26 -33.69 10.79
N LYS A 58 -9.68 -34.29 11.91
CA LYS A 58 -11.11 -34.59 12.13
C LYS A 58 -11.86 -33.39 12.72
N THR A 59 -11.15 -32.46 13.36
CA THR A 59 -11.72 -31.24 13.94
C THR A 59 -11.50 -30.03 13.02
N GLU A 60 -12.42 -29.77 12.09
CA GLU A 60 -12.25 -28.76 11.02
C GLU A 60 -11.89 -27.33 11.50
N GLU A 61 -12.29 -26.95 12.71
CA GLU A 61 -12.02 -25.62 13.29
C GLU A 61 -10.51 -25.29 13.37
N PHE A 62 -9.65 -26.31 13.47
CA PHE A 62 -8.20 -26.16 13.56
C PHE A 62 -7.49 -26.08 12.20
N GLY A 63 -8.22 -26.23 11.09
CA GLY A 63 -7.67 -26.09 9.73
C GLY A 63 -7.42 -24.64 9.32
N ASN A 64 -8.04 -23.70 10.03
CA ASN A 64 -7.98 -22.26 9.77
C ASN A 64 -7.55 -21.48 11.03
N LYS A 65 -7.75 -20.17 11.00
CA LYS A 65 -7.68 -19.33 12.20
C LYS A 65 -8.73 -19.78 13.20
N ILE A 66 -8.31 -19.99 14.44
CA ILE A 66 -9.17 -20.30 15.58
C ILE A 66 -8.94 -19.30 16.70
N THR A 67 -10.02 -18.85 17.31
CA THR A 67 -9.97 -17.99 18.49
C THR A 67 -10.25 -18.83 19.73
N ILE A 68 -9.40 -18.69 20.75
CA ILE A 68 -9.48 -19.46 22.01
C ILE A 68 -9.49 -18.47 23.17
N ASN A 69 -10.51 -18.55 24.03
CA ASN A 69 -10.63 -17.66 25.18
C ASN A 69 -9.55 -17.93 26.22
N LYS A 70 -9.39 -16.98 27.16
CA LYS A 70 -8.45 -17.15 28.29
C LYS A 70 -8.76 -18.44 29.04
N ASP A 71 -7.74 -19.27 29.27
CA ASP A 71 -7.82 -20.55 29.99
C ASP A 71 -8.76 -21.59 29.36
N GLU A 72 -9.36 -21.29 28.20
CA GLU A 72 -10.20 -22.23 27.47
C GLU A 72 -9.35 -23.38 26.95
N THR A 73 -9.95 -24.56 27.01
CA THR A 73 -9.33 -25.80 26.59
C THR A 73 -10.14 -26.43 25.47
N LYS A 74 -9.49 -26.77 24.35
CA LYS A 74 -10.12 -27.41 23.20
C LYS A 74 -9.43 -28.73 22.86
N ALA A 75 -10.18 -29.66 22.28
CA ALA A 75 -9.67 -30.95 21.83
C ALA A 75 -9.37 -30.91 20.33
N ILE A 76 -8.26 -31.52 19.92
CA ILE A 76 -7.83 -31.66 18.53
C ILE A 76 -7.69 -33.13 18.23
N ASP A 77 -8.42 -33.61 17.23
CA ASP A 77 -8.34 -34.99 16.76
C ASP A 77 -7.66 -35.05 15.38
N LEU A 78 -6.55 -35.78 15.33
CA LEU A 78 -5.77 -36.05 14.12
C LEU A 78 -5.90 -37.53 13.76
N MET A 79 -6.14 -37.80 12.49
CA MET A 79 -6.11 -39.14 11.94
C MET A 79 -4.83 -39.33 11.13
N LEU A 80 -3.98 -40.26 11.58
CA LEU A 80 -2.69 -40.58 10.98
C LEU A 80 -2.80 -41.80 10.09
N THR A 81 -2.24 -41.70 8.88
CA THR A 81 -2.17 -42.80 7.92
C THR A 81 -0.75 -42.94 7.39
N PRO A 82 -0.06 -44.05 7.67
CA PRO A 82 1.25 -44.37 7.09
C PRO A 82 1.26 -44.29 5.57
N THR A 83 2.33 -43.72 5.00
CA THR A 83 2.58 -43.69 3.54
C THR A 83 3.80 -44.49 3.10
N ALA A 84 4.68 -44.85 4.03
CA ALA A 84 5.83 -45.73 3.80
C ALA A 84 6.11 -46.58 5.06
N ASP A 85 6.97 -47.59 4.91
CA ASP A 85 7.50 -48.36 6.04
C ASP A 85 8.67 -47.61 6.69
N GLY A 86 8.82 -47.70 8.01
CA GLY A 86 9.96 -47.14 8.76
C GLY A 86 9.57 -46.14 9.83
N ILE A 87 10.26 -44.99 9.89
CA ILE A 87 9.96 -43.91 10.85
C ILE A 87 8.98 -42.93 10.21
N GLY A 88 7.83 -42.76 10.87
CA GLY A 88 6.89 -41.68 10.62
C GLY A 88 7.10 -40.54 11.61
N LYS A 89 6.90 -39.30 11.16
CA LYS A 89 7.04 -38.11 11.99
C LYS A 89 5.81 -37.21 11.85
N LEU A 90 5.22 -36.83 12.99
CA LEU A 90 4.16 -35.84 13.11
C LEU A 90 4.78 -34.56 13.66
N ILE A 91 4.71 -33.45 12.92
CA ILE A 91 5.20 -32.13 13.30
C ILE A 91 4.00 -31.23 13.55
N ILE A 92 4.00 -30.53 14.68
CA ILE A 92 2.94 -29.62 15.10
C ILE A 92 3.53 -28.24 15.37
N ASN A 93 3.09 -27.25 14.59
CA ASN A 93 3.44 -25.85 14.75
C ASN A 93 2.19 -25.03 15.10
N ILE A 94 2.28 -24.17 16.11
CA ILE A 94 1.20 -23.26 16.48
C ILE A 94 1.70 -21.83 16.40
N TYR A 95 0.95 -21.01 15.67
CA TYR A 95 1.21 -19.60 15.44
C TYR A 95 0.20 -18.76 16.22
N TRP A 96 0.68 -17.79 16.99
CA TRP A 96 -0.16 -16.72 17.53
C TRP A 96 -0.24 -15.58 16.52
N LEU A 97 -1.46 -15.18 16.17
CA LEU A 97 -1.74 -14.11 15.21
C LEU A 97 -1.81 -12.77 15.94
N LYS A 98 -0.66 -12.10 16.07
CA LYS A 98 -0.56 -10.86 16.83
C LYS A 98 -1.00 -9.67 15.98
N PHE A 99 -1.94 -8.88 16.49
CA PHE A 99 -2.24 -7.56 15.93
C PHE A 99 -1.10 -6.59 16.25
N VAL A 100 -0.51 -6.02 15.20
CA VAL A 100 0.57 -5.04 15.30
C VAL A 100 0.07 -3.73 14.71
N GLU A 101 0.10 -2.69 15.53
CA GLU A 101 -0.09 -1.31 15.10
C GLU A 101 1.23 -0.78 14.54
N PHE A 102 1.16 -0.14 13.37
CA PHE A 102 2.30 0.54 12.77
C PHE A 102 1.85 1.87 12.19
N THR A 103 2.77 2.83 12.20
CA THR A 103 2.52 4.17 11.68
C THR A 103 3.04 4.26 10.25
N ILE A 104 2.23 4.81 9.36
CA ILE A 104 2.66 5.19 8.01
C ILE A 104 2.48 6.69 7.81
N LYS A 105 3.42 7.32 7.11
CA LYS A 105 3.27 8.70 6.66
C LYS A 105 2.42 8.73 5.39
N VAL A 106 1.27 9.40 5.45
CA VAL A 106 0.41 9.63 4.29
C VAL A 106 0.29 11.12 4.01
N GLN A 107 0.17 11.45 2.73
CA GLN A 107 -0.15 12.80 2.29
C GLN A 107 -1.65 13.05 2.46
N LYS A 108 -2.02 14.10 3.19
CA LYS A 108 -3.39 14.63 3.27
C LYS A 108 -3.47 16.05 2.74
N ILE A 109 -4.66 16.43 2.32
CA ILE A 109 -5.00 17.82 1.98
C ILE A 109 -5.17 18.58 3.30
N ARG A 110 -4.67 19.82 3.37
CA ARG A 110 -4.84 20.70 4.52
C ARG A 110 -6.27 21.25 4.57
N ASP A 111 -6.79 21.48 5.76
CA ASP A 111 -8.08 22.16 5.94
C ASP A 111 -8.01 23.66 5.57
N SER A 112 -6.82 24.28 5.63
CA SER A 112 -6.60 25.69 5.30
C SER A 112 -5.14 25.97 4.87
N VAL A 113 -4.94 27.09 4.17
CA VAL A 113 -3.61 27.57 3.78
C VAL A 113 -2.89 28.20 4.98
N SER A 114 -1.63 27.83 5.19
CA SER A 114 -0.84 28.16 6.39
C SER A 114 -0.28 29.60 6.44
N SER A 115 -0.06 30.22 5.28
CA SER A 115 0.47 31.59 5.15
C SER A 115 -0.25 32.32 4.03
N SER A 116 -0.75 33.53 4.25
CA SER A 116 -1.37 34.29 3.16
C SER A 116 -0.31 34.78 2.17
N LYS A 117 -0.48 34.50 0.87
CA LYS A 117 0.33 35.10 -0.22
C LYS A 117 -0.51 35.85 -1.24
N VAL A 118 -1.83 35.86 -1.11
CA VAL A 118 -2.74 36.53 -2.06
C VAL A 118 -2.32 37.99 -2.31
N ASN A 119 -2.08 38.77 -1.26
CA ASN A 119 -1.68 40.17 -1.41
C ASN A 119 -0.34 40.32 -2.13
N VAL A 120 0.61 39.39 -1.92
CA VAL A 120 1.92 39.40 -2.58
C VAL A 120 1.76 39.12 -4.07
N ILE A 121 0.99 38.08 -4.42
CA ILE A 121 0.72 37.66 -5.81
C ILE A 121 0.02 38.79 -6.58
N LEU A 122 -0.98 39.45 -5.98
CA LEU A 122 -1.74 40.51 -6.64
C LEU A 122 -0.97 41.84 -6.71
N ALA A 123 -0.03 42.10 -5.80
CA ALA A 123 0.76 43.33 -5.80
C ALA A 123 1.86 43.34 -6.88
N THR A 124 2.53 42.21 -7.13
CA THR A 124 3.71 42.13 -8.02
C THR A 124 3.39 42.29 -9.50
N LYS A 125 2.14 42.09 -9.92
CA LYS A 125 1.76 42.13 -11.34
C LYS A 125 0.77 43.26 -11.62
N GLN A 126 1.11 44.12 -12.57
CA GLN A 126 0.22 45.14 -13.12
C GLN A 126 0.30 45.10 -14.63
N PHE A 127 -0.76 44.63 -15.27
CA PHE A 127 -0.77 44.41 -16.72
C PHE A 127 -1.47 45.51 -17.52
N LEU A 128 -2.36 46.29 -16.87
CA LEU A 128 -3.15 47.31 -17.53
C LEU A 128 -2.68 48.73 -17.15
N PRO A 129 -2.73 49.69 -18.09
CA PRO A 129 -2.43 51.08 -17.82
C PRO A 129 -3.50 51.71 -16.94
N THR A 130 -3.08 52.45 -15.90
CA THR A 130 -3.99 53.12 -14.94
C THR A 130 -4.13 54.62 -15.19
N ASP A 131 -3.20 55.21 -15.95
CA ASP A 131 -2.94 56.66 -15.92
C ASP A 131 -3.38 57.41 -17.19
N PHE A 132 -4.53 57.05 -17.77
CA PHE A 132 -5.15 57.89 -18.79
C PHE A 132 -5.92 59.04 -18.11
N LYS A 133 -5.44 60.28 -18.25
CA LYS A 133 -6.17 61.50 -17.90
C LYS A 133 -6.66 62.15 -19.17
N ASP A 134 -7.97 62.17 -19.33
CA ASP A 134 -8.64 62.85 -20.42
C ASP A 134 -9.71 63.77 -19.84
N ASN A 135 -9.52 65.06 -20.06
CA ASN A 135 -10.40 66.12 -19.55
C ASN A 135 -11.42 66.56 -20.60
N PHE A 136 -11.56 65.82 -21.70
CA PHE A 136 -12.51 66.13 -22.76
C PHE A 136 -13.95 66.18 -22.23
N LYS A 137 -14.66 67.26 -22.57
CA LYS A 137 -16.09 67.42 -22.29
C LYS A 137 -16.81 67.78 -23.59
N PRO A 138 -17.72 66.92 -24.08
CA PRO A 138 -18.48 67.19 -25.31
C PRO A 138 -19.17 68.56 -25.28
N SER A 139 -19.72 68.96 -24.13
CA SER A 139 -20.44 70.22 -23.95
C SER A 139 -19.61 71.48 -24.24
N GLU A 140 -18.28 71.42 -24.16
CA GLU A 140 -17.41 72.57 -24.46
C GLU A 140 -17.33 72.90 -25.96
N PHE A 141 -17.87 72.00 -26.81
CA PHE A 141 -17.87 72.10 -28.27
C PHE A 141 -19.24 72.48 -28.86
N PHE A 142 -20.23 72.76 -28.00
CA PHE A 142 -21.55 73.21 -28.38
C PHE A 142 -21.77 74.63 -27.84
N ASP A 143 -22.07 75.60 -28.71
CA ASP A 143 -22.39 76.97 -28.30
C ASP A 143 -23.86 77.30 -28.60
N SER A 144 -24.70 77.13 -27.58
CA SER A 144 -26.13 77.41 -27.66
C SER A 144 -26.48 78.90 -27.56
N THR A 145 -25.53 79.77 -27.19
CA THR A 145 -25.78 81.20 -26.99
C THR A 145 -25.81 82.01 -28.29
N ASN A 146 -25.19 81.48 -29.36
CA ASN A 146 -24.94 82.22 -30.61
C ASN A 146 -25.60 81.61 -31.86
N LYS A 147 -26.71 80.86 -31.72
CA LYS A 147 -27.42 80.14 -32.82
C LYS A 147 -27.78 81.00 -34.05
N GLY A 148 -27.83 82.33 -33.92
CA GLY A 148 -28.10 83.27 -35.02
C GLY A 148 -26.89 84.07 -35.52
N GLU A 149 -25.70 83.91 -34.93
CA GLU A 149 -24.54 84.78 -35.20
C GLU A 149 -23.54 84.21 -36.23
N SER A 150 -23.76 83.00 -36.75
CA SER A 150 -22.83 82.36 -37.71
C SER A 150 -22.47 83.26 -38.90
N LYS A 151 -23.46 83.88 -39.54
CA LYS A 151 -23.26 84.82 -40.66
C LYS A 151 -22.51 86.10 -40.29
N LYS A 152 -22.57 86.51 -39.02
CA LYS A 152 -21.85 87.68 -38.50
C LYS A 152 -20.39 87.33 -38.27
N ILE A 153 -20.12 86.19 -37.63
CA ILE A 153 -18.77 85.67 -37.42
C ILE A 153 -18.07 85.38 -38.76
N GLU A 154 -18.76 84.82 -39.75
CA GLU A 154 -18.21 84.64 -41.10
C GLU A 154 -17.77 85.95 -41.76
N LYS A 155 -18.56 87.02 -41.61
CA LYS A 155 -18.21 88.36 -42.14
C LYS A 155 -17.02 88.95 -41.40
N GLU A 156 -16.95 88.79 -40.09
CA GLU A 156 -15.81 89.23 -39.27
C GLU A 156 -14.53 88.49 -39.66
N ILE A 157 -14.57 87.17 -39.82
CA ILE A 157 -13.44 86.37 -40.31
C ILE A 157 -12.97 86.86 -41.68
N LYS A 158 -13.88 87.09 -42.63
CA LYS A 158 -13.55 87.64 -43.97
C LYS A 158 -12.89 89.02 -43.87
N THR A 159 -13.38 89.88 -42.99
CA THR A 159 -12.81 91.22 -42.77
C THR A 159 -11.41 91.13 -42.16
N LEU A 160 -11.22 90.27 -41.14
CA LEU A 160 -9.92 90.03 -40.52
C LEU A 160 -8.89 89.42 -41.49
N ARG A 161 -9.32 88.53 -42.39
CA ARG A 161 -8.48 87.99 -43.47
C ARG A 161 -8.03 89.06 -44.45
N SER A 162 -8.89 90.05 -44.76
CA SER A 162 -8.52 91.16 -45.66
C SER A 162 -7.51 92.15 -45.06
N LEU A 163 -7.38 92.16 -43.72
CA LEU A 163 -6.46 93.02 -42.97
C LEU A 163 -5.14 92.31 -42.57
N GLN A 164 -4.92 91.11 -43.10
CA GLN A 164 -3.89 90.17 -42.62
C GLN A 164 -2.49 90.51 -43.17
N ASN A 165 -1.79 91.46 -42.55
CA ASN A 165 -0.38 91.79 -42.85
C ASN A 165 0.64 90.85 -42.17
N GLY A 166 0.30 89.57 -41.94
CA GLY A 166 1.22 88.58 -41.33
C GLY A 166 1.47 88.71 -39.81
N GLN A 167 0.71 89.55 -39.09
CA GLN A 167 0.84 89.69 -37.64
C GLN A 167 0.24 88.50 -36.87
N ALA A 168 1.02 87.89 -35.97
CA ALA A 168 0.60 86.74 -35.16
C ALA A 168 -0.66 87.00 -34.31
N SER A 169 -0.89 88.25 -33.88
CA SER A 169 -2.08 88.66 -33.12
C SER A 169 -3.38 88.57 -33.92
N THR A 170 -3.33 88.79 -35.23
CA THR A 170 -4.51 88.73 -36.13
C THR A 170 -4.86 87.27 -36.43
N ILE A 171 -3.84 86.42 -36.61
CA ILE A 171 -4.00 84.97 -36.80
C ILE A 171 -4.69 84.31 -35.60
N ASN A 172 -4.24 84.62 -34.38
CA ASN A 172 -4.85 84.06 -33.16
C ASN A 172 -6.33 84.47 -32.99
N LYS A 173 -6.71 85.68 -33.45
CA LYS A 173 -8.11 86.15 -33.43
C LYS A 173 -8.98 85.42 -34.45
N ILE A 174 -8.44 85.20 -35.66
CA ILE A 174 -9.12 84.42 -36.71
C ILE A 174 -9.34 82.98 -36.22
N ASP A 175 -8.32 82.33 -35.67
CA ASP A 175 -8.42 80.96 -35.15
C ASP A 175 -9.43 80.86 -33.99
N ALA A 176 -9.53 81.86 -33.11
CA ALA A 176 -10.56 81.90 -32.06
C ALA A 176 -11.97 81.98 -32.65
N GLN A 177 -12.20 82.88 -33.62
CA GLN A 177 -13.50 83.01 -34.29
C GLN A 177 -13.88 81.77 -35.11
N LEU A 178 -12.91 81.11 -35.75
CA LEU A 178 -13.13 79.85 -36.46
C LEU A 178 -13.59 78.74 -35.49
N LYS A 179 -13.01 78.66 -34.29
CA LYS A 179 -13.46 77.70 -33.28
C LYS A 179 -14.88 77.98 -32.83
N ASP A 180 -15.23 79.22 -32.54
CA ASP A 180 -16.58 79.58 -32.12
C ASP A 180 -17.60 79.29 -33.24
N LEU A 181 -17.24 79.61 -34.49
CA LEU A 181 -18.05 79.29 -35.66
C LEU A 181 -18.27 77.79 -35.83
N ALA A 182 -17.22 76.97 -35.68
CA ALA A 182 -17.32 75.51 -35.77
C ALA A 182 -18.22 74.93 -34.66
N LYS A 183 -18.17 75.46 -33.44
CA LYS A 183 -19.04 75.06 -32.33
C LYS A 183 -20.51 75.41 -32.59
N ILE A 184 -20.77 76.59 -33.19
CA ILE A 184 -22.13 76.98 -33.60
C ILE A 184 -22.63 76.03 -34.69
N TYR A 185 -21.81 75.67 -35.68
CA TYR A 185 -22.18 74.70 -36.70
C TYR A 185 -22.48 73.31 -36.13
N LEU A 186 -21.73 72.88 -35.12
CA LEU A 186 -22.01 71.62 -34.42
C LEU A 186 -23.37 71.66 -33.73
N GLU A 187 -23.70 72.77 -33.07
CA GLU A 187 -24.98 72.99 -32.37
C GLU A 187 -26.18 73.11 -33.34
N THR A 188 -25.97 73.56 -34.58
CA THR A 188 -27.03 73.62 -35.62
C THR A 188 -27.12 72.36 -36.49
N ASN A 189 -26.45 71.25 -36.10
CA ASN A 189 -26.35 69.99 -36.85
C ASN A 189 -25.71 70.12 -38.25
N GLU A 190 -24.88 71.15 -38.46
CA GLU A 190 -24.11 71.36 -39.69
C GLU A 190 -22.71 70.72 -39.56
N PHE A 191 -22.66 69.42 -39.25
CA PHE A 191 -21.43 68.71 -38.87
C PHE A 191 -20.28 68.85 -39.86
N TYR A 192 -20.53 68.63 -41.16
CA TYR A 192 -19.47 68.75 -42.18
C TYR A 192 -18.90 70.17 -42.27
N LYS A 193 -19.74 71.21 -42.10
CA LYS A 193 -19.26 72.60 -42.08
C LYS A 193 -18.43 72.89 -40.83
N ALA A 194 -18.78 72.32 -39.68
CA ALA A 194 -17.97 72.42 -38.47
C ALA A 194 -16.56 71.82 -38.70
N LEU A 195 -16.49 70.64 -39.35
CA LEU A 195 -15.23 69.98 -39.70
C LEU A 195 -14.42 70.78 -40.73
N GLU A 196 -15.06 71.31 -41.78
CA GLU A 196 -14.43 72.20 -42.76
C GLU A 196 -13.85 73.44 -42.10
N THR A 197 -14.62 74.08 -41.20
CA THR A 197 -14.18 75.27 -40.45
C THR A 197 -12.97 74.96 -39.57
N ALA A 198 -12.92 73.78 -38.95
CA ALA A 198 -11.77 73.35 -38.16
C ALA A 198 -10.51 73.16 -39.02
N LEU A 199 -10.63 72.78 -40.29
CA LEU A 199 -9.50 72.65 -41.23
C LEU A 199 -8.92 73.99 -41.67
N GLU A 200 -9.60 75.11 -41.41
CA GLU A 200 -9.11 76.46 -41.71
C GLU A 200 -8.20 77.05 -40.61
N LEU A 201 -8.00 76.32 -39.49
CA LEU A 201 -7.13 76.76 -38.40
C LEU A 201 -5.66 76.82 -38.82
N SER A 202 -4.97 77.85 -38.35
CA SER A 202 -3.64 78.20 -38.85
C SER A 202 -2.51 77.31 -38.32
N ARG A 203 -2.69 76.67 -37.16
CA ARG A 203 -1.68 75.80 -36.51
C ARG A 203 -2.04 74.33 -36.67
N GLU A 204 -1.16 73.55 -37.30
CA GLU A 204 -1.44 72.15 -37.65
C GLU A 204 -1.83 71.27 -36.46
N ASN A 205 -1.11 71.34 -35.33
CA ASN A 205 -1.43 70.55 -34.15
C ASN A 205 -2.80 70.90 -33.55
N GLU A 206 -3.15 72.19 -33.56
CA GLU A 206 -4.40 72.70 -33.02
C GLU A 206 -5.57 72.37 -33.96
N LYS A 207 -5.34 72.50 -35.27
CA LYS A 207 -6.25 72.07 -36.34
C LYS A 207 -6.63 70.60 -36.16
N ILE A 208 -5.63 69.72 -36.10
CA ILE A 208 -5.80 68.28 -35.96
C ILE A 208 -6.53 67.95 -34.65
N GLN A 209 -6.09 68.52 -33.51
CA GLN A 209 -6.71 68.25 -32.22
C GLN A 209 -8.17 68.71 -32.16
N PHE A 210 -8.45 69.91 -32.66
CA PHE A 210 -9.79 70.49 -32.67
C PHE A 210 -10.73 69.71 -33.59
N TYR A 211 -10.25 69.34 -34.78
CA TYR A 211 -10.98 68.49 -35.73
C TYR A 211 -11.43 67.16 -35.11
N TYR A 212 -10.50 66.42 -34.48
CA TYR A 212 -10.85 65.16 -33.83
C TYR A 212 -11.74 65.32 -32.59
N ASN A 213 -11.57 66.41 -31.84
CA ASN A 213 -12.43 66.74 -30.72
C ASN A 213 -13.86 67.07 -31.16
N LEU A 214 -14.06 67.70 -32.33
CA LEU A 214 -15.39 67.95 -32.91
C LEU A 214 -16.07 66.64 -33.31
N ILE A 215 -15.35 65.72 -33.97
CA ILE A 215 -15.87 64.38 -34.30
C ILE A 215 -16.32 63.68 -33.00
N ARG A 216 -15.46 63.73 -31.98
CA ARG A 216 -15.73 63.10 -30.69
C ARG A 216 -16.95 63.70 -29.98
N ALA A 217 -17.09 65.03 -30.00
CA ALA A 217 -18.21 65.73 -29.39
C ALA A 217 -19.53 65.40 -30.12
N TYR A 218 -19.51 65.38 -31.44
CA TYR A 218 -20.68 65.12 -32.27
C TYR A 218 -21.18 63.67 -32.18
N ALA A 219 -20.32 62.73 -31.79
CA ALA A 219 -20.70 61.33 -31.63
C ALA A 219 -21.82 61.12 -30.59
N VAL A 220 -21.95 62.05 -29.62
CA VAL A 220 -23.03 62.06 -28.62
C VAL A 220 -24.38 62.44 -29.25
N VAL A 221 -24.37 63.19 -30.35
CA VAL A 221 -25.57 63.66 -31.08
C VAL A 221 -25.96 62.66 -32.17
N ASP A 222 -25.03 62.36 -33.08
CA ASP A 222 -25.22 61.37 -34.15
C ASP A 222 -24.00 60.46 -34.29
N PHE A 223 -24.10 59.31 -33.63
CA PHE A 223 -23.08 58.28 -33.65
C PHE A 223 -22.84 57.70 -35.05
N ASN A 224 -23.89 57.48 -35.84
CA ASN A 224 -23.76 56.81 -37.14
C ASN A 224 -23.07 57.72 -38.16
N GLN A 225 -23.40 59.01 -38.14
CA GLN A 225 -22.73 59.99 -39.00
C GLN A 225 -21.25 60.15 -38.62
N CYS A 226 -20.91 60.09 -37.33
CA CYS A 226 -19.51 60.08 -36.89
C CYS A 226 -18.74 58.86 -37.38
N ILE A 227 -19.35 57.66 -37.33
CA ILE A 227 -18.75 56.42 -37.84
C ILE A 227 -18.36 56.56 -39.31
N GLN A 228 -19.23 57.16 -40.14
CA GLN A 228 -18.94 57.40 -41.56
C GLN A 228 -17.76 58.34 -41.77
N VAL A 229 -17.61 59.37 -40.93
CA VAL A 229 -16.44 60.26 -41.00
C VAL A 229 -15.18 59.52 -40.58
N ILE A 230 -15.23 58.75 -39.49
CA ILE A 230 -14.07 57.99 -38.97
C ILE A 230 -13.63 56.92 -39.96
N SER A 231 -14.56 56.24 -40.66
CA SER A 231 -14.24 55.23 -41.66
C SER A 231 -13.46 55.81 -42.86
N ASN A 232 -13.65 57.09 -43.15
CA ASN A 232 -13.01 57.79 -44.26
C ASN A 232 -11.66 58.45 -43.90
N LEU A 233 -11.22 58.36 -42.64
CA LEU A 233 -9.92 58.89 -42.22
C LEU A 233 -8.77 58.06 -42.79
N THR A 234 -7.82 58.74 -43.45
CA THR A 234 -6.66 58.11 -44.09
C THR A 234 -5.47 57.91 -43.14
N GLU A 235 -5.35 58.73 -42.09
CA GLU A 235 -4.27 58.61 -41.10
C GLU A 235 -4.60 57.56 -40.03
N LEU A 236 -4.17 56.31 -40.24
CA LEU A 236 -4.49 55.16 -39.38
C LEU A 236 -4.19 55.39 -37.90
N LYS A 237 -3.04 55.98 -37.56
CA LYS A 237 -2.67 56.23 -36.16
C LYS A 237 -3.68 57.13 -35.46
N LYS A 238 -4.16 58.17 -36.13
CA LYS A 238 -5.15 59.10 -35.59
C LYS A 238 -6.55 58.52 -35.61
N LYS A 239 -6.89 57.74 -36.64
CA LYS A 239 -8.12 56.93 -36.67
C LYS A 239 -8.21 56.01 -35.45
N HIS A 240 -7.13 55.29 -35.12
CA HIS A 240 -7.09 54.40 -33.95
C HIS A 240 -7.15 55.17 -32.62
N GLU A 241 -6.48 56.33 -32.53
CA GLU A 241 -6.54 57.21 -31.35
C GLU A 241 -7.97 57.72 -31.08
N ILE A 242 -8.67 58.20 -32.11
CA ILE A 242 -10.05 58.67 -31.94
C ILE A 242 -11.02 57.52 -31.63
N ILE A 243 -10.84 56.36 -32.28
CA ILE A 243 -11.62 55.16 -31.97
C ILE A 243 -11.44 54.78 -30.49
N GLN A 244 -10.21 54.74 -29.99
CA GLN A 244 -9.94 54.43 -28.58
C GLN A 244 -10.64 55.42 -27.63
N ASN A 245 -10.55 56.72 -27.92
CA ASN A 245 -11.18 57.76 -27.09
C ASN A 245 -12.71 57.65 -27.09
N LEU A 246 -13.30 57.38 -28.26
CA LEU A 246 -14.74 57.14 -28.37
C LEU A 246 -15.17 55.84 -27.67
N CYS A 247 -14.37 54.78 -27.76
CA CYS A 247 -14.63 53.56 -27.01
C CYS A 247 -14.63 53.83 -25.49
N LEU A 248 -13.70 54.66 -25.00
CA LEU A 248 -13.68 55.08 -23.59
C LEU A 248 -14.92 55.90 -23.20
N ASP A 249 -15.39 56.79 -24.07
CA ASP A 249 -16.59 57.61 -23.82
C ASP A 249 -17.85 56.76 -23.74
N PHE A 250 -18.02 55.84 -24.69
CA PHE A 250 -19.23 55.03 -24.81
C PHE A 250 -19.22 53.77 -23.96
N ALA A 251 -18.06 53.33 -23.48
CA ALA A 251 -17.95 52.08 -22.72
C ALA A 251 -18.84 51.97 -21.47
N LEU A 252 -19.13 53.09 -20.81
CA LEU A 252 -20.03 53.12 -19.64
C LEU A 252 -21.50 53.34 -20.04
N VAL A 253 -21.76 53.68 -21.30
CA VAL A 253 -23.07 54.07 -21.83
C VAL A 253 -23.68 52.94 -22.67
N SER A 254 -22.94 52.41 -23.64
CA SER A 254 -23.39 51.39 -24.59
C SER A 254 -22.22 50.54 -25.11
N VAL A 255 -22.23 49.25 -24.77
CA VAL A 255 -21.28 48.27 -25.30
C VAL A 255 -21.48 48.07 -26.81
N ASP A 256 -22.71 48.15 -27.31
CA ASP A 256 -23.01 47.97 -28.74
C ASP A 256 -22.38 49.09 -29.61
N GLN A 257 -22.24 50.29 -29.05
CA GLN A 257 -21.52 51.38 -29.72
C GLN A 257 -20.01 51.14 -29.75
N VAL A 258 -19.45 50.57 -28.67
CA VAL A 258 -18.05 50.14 -28.65
C VAL A 258 -17.80 49.08 -29.72
N ASP A 259 -18.72 48.13 -29.91
CA ASP A 259 -18.60 47.06 -30.92
C ASP A 259 -18.52 47.62 -32.34
N LYS A 260 -19.37 48.59 -32.66
CA LYS A 260 -19.35 49.28 -33.96
C LYS A 260 -18.03 50.02 -34.17
N LEU A 261 -17.51 50.70 -33.16
CA LEU A 261 -16.22 51.40 -33.24
C LEU A 261 -15.05 50.43 -33.46
N LEU A 262 -15.03 49.32 -32.72
CA LEU A 262 -13.98 48.30 -32.85
C LEU A 262 -14.01 47.60 -34.22
N SER A 263 -15.16 47.56 -34.90
CA SER A 263 -15.27 47.02 -36.26
C SER A 263 -14.57 47.87 -37.33
N LEU A 264 -14.21 49.12 -37.01
CA LEU A 264 -13.48 50.02 -37.92
C LEU A 264 -11.96 49.83 -37.88
N ILE A 265 -11.46 48.94 -36.99
CA ILE A 265 -10.04 48.62 -36.86
C ILE A 265 -9.75 47.39 -37.70
N ASP A 266 -8.84 47.52 -38.65
CA ASP A 266 -8.56 46.47 -39.64
C ASP A 266 -7.75 45.32 -39.06
N THR A 267 -6.86 45.60 -38.09
CA THR A 267 -5.99 44.58 -37.50
C THR A 267 -6.47 44.13 -36.13
N GLU A 268 -6.45 42.82 -35.91
CA GLU A 268 -6.83 42.25 -34.61
C GLU A 268 -5.87 42.70 -33.51
N ASP A 269 -4.58 42.87 -33.82
CA ASP A 269 -3.55 43.28 -32.85
C ASP A 269 -3.84 44.66 -32.26
N GLU A 270 -4.16 45.65 -33.10
CA GLU A 270 -4.51 46.99 -32.64
C GLU A 270 -5.84 47.01 -31.89
N LYS A 271 -6.81 46.22 -32.35
CA LYS A 271 -8.09 46.04 -31.66
C LYS A 271 -7.89 45.50 -30.24
N GLN A 272 -7.01 44.51 -30.06
CA GLN A 272 -6.69 43.96 -28.75
C GLN A 272 -5.95 44.97 -27.86
N ILE A 273 -5.07 45.81 -28.41
CA ILE A 273 -4.41 46.91 -27.67
C ILE A 273 -5.45 47.93 -27.19
N ILE A 274 -6.35 48.35 -28.07
CA ILE A 274 -7.43 49.30 -27.73
C ILE A 274 -8.34 48.70 -26.66
N LEU A 275 -8.78 47.45 -26.83
CA LEU A 275 -9.58 46.74 -25.83
C LEU A 275 -8.91 46.67 -24.47
N MET A 276 -7.61 46.36 -24.43
CA MET A 276 -6.83 46.29 -23.19
C MET A 276 -6.79 47.65 -22.47
N ASN A 277 -6.58 48.74 -23.22
CA ASN A 277 -6.58 50.11 -22.68
C ASN A 277 -7.97 50.52 -22.15
N VAL A 278 -9.00 50.26 -22.96
CA VAL A 278 -10.40 50.60 -22.67
C VAL A 278 -10.86 49.84 -21.43
N ILE A 279 -10.72 48.51 -21.42
CA ILE A 279 -11.11 47.65 -20.28
C ILE A 279 -10.32 48.00 -19.03
N GLY A 280 -9.01 48.22 -19.15
CA GLY A 280 -8.16 48.65 -18.04
C GLY A 280 -8.69 49.91 -17.35
N LYS A 281 -9.11 50.90 -18.13
CA LYS A 281 -9.66 52.14 -17.54
C LYS A 281 -11.04 51.96 -16.94
N ILE A 282 -11.93 51.24 -17.63
CA ILE A 282 -13.32 51.05 -17.19
C ILE A 282 -13.38 50.20 -15.93
N SER A 283 -12.52 49.19 -15.82
CA SER A 283 -12.51 48.27 -14.68
C SER A 283 -12.36 48.97 -13.32
N GLN A 284 -11.65 50.10 -13.28
CA GLN A 284 -11.56 50.93 -12.07
C GLN A 284 -12.92 51.52 -11.67
N LYS A 285 -13.73 51.95 -12.66
CA LYS A 285 -15.03 52.59 -12.48
C LYS A 285 -16.18 51.59 -12.36
N ASN A 286 -16.26 50.60 -13.24
CA ASN A 286 -17.33 49.61 -13.32
C ASN A 286 -16.78 48.26 -13.84
N VAL A 287 -16.68 47.26 -12.95
CA VAL A 287 -16.14 45.93 -13.28
C VAL A 287 -17.10 45.14 -14.18
N GLU A 288 -18.41 45.26 -13.99
CA GLU A 288 -19.41 44.54 -14.80
C GLU A 288 -19.32 44.94 -16.28
N MET A 289 -19.16 46.23 -16.58
CA MET A 289 -18.97 46.70 -17.96
C MET A 289 -17.65 46.23 -18.55
N ALA A 290 -16.58 46.19 -17.76
CA ALA A 290 -15.31 45.60 -18.17
C ALA A 290 -15.44 44.11 -18.53
N LEU A 291 -16.22 43.34 -17.74
CA LEU A 291 -16.51 41.93 -18.03
C LEU A 291 -17.36 41.76 -19.31
N LYS A 292 -18.32 42.66 -19.57
CA LYS A 292 -19.09 42.65 -20.82
C LYS A 292 -18.19 42.90 -22.03
N LEU A 293 -17.21 43.80 -21.92
CA LEU A 293 -16.25 44.07 -23.00
C LEU A 293 -15.21 42.96 -23.21
N LEU A 294 -14.96 42.14 -22.18
CA LEU A 294 -14.04 41.00 -22.28
C LEU A 294 -14.46 39.99 -23.36
N LYS A 295 -15.75 39.94 -23.73
CA LYS A 295 -16.25 39.06 -24.80
C LYS A 295 -15.64 39.37 -26.17
N HIS A 296 -15.10 40.57 -26.38
CA HIS A 296 -14.44 40.99 -27.62
C HIS A 296 -12.93 40.70 -27.65
N VAL A 297 -12.37 40.23 -26.53
CA VAL A 297 -10.94 39.89 -26.42
C VAL A 297 -10.76 38.48 -26.95
N SER A 298 -10.19 38.36 -28.14
CA SER A 298 -9.99 37.09 -28.84
C SER A 298 -8.67 36.40 -28.44
N LYS A 299 -7.64 37.18 -28.13
CA LYS A 299 -6.30 36.66 -27.80
C LYS A 299 -6.23 36.18 -26.36
N ALA A 300 -5.99 34.88 -26.17
CA ALA A 300 -5.87 34.25 -24.86
C ALA A 300 -4.88 34.96 -23.90
N PRO A 301 -3.64 35.33 -24.31
CA PRO A 301 -2.71 36.03 -23.42
C PRO A 301 -3.21 37.40 -22.94
N VAL A 302 -3.90 38.14 -23.81
CA VAL A 302 -4.50 39.44 -23.47
C VAL A 302 -5.66 39.25 -22.51
N LYS A 303 -6.51 38.24 -22.76
CA LYS A 303 -7.65 37.90 -21.91
C LYS A 303 -7.21 37.52 -20.49
N VAL A 304 -6.15 36.72 -20.36
CA VAL A 304 -5.57 36.34 -19.07
C VAL A 304 -5.05 37.55 -18.31
N LYS A 305 -4.31 38.46 -18.96
CA LYS A 305 -3.83 39.71 -18.35
C LYS A 305 -4.97 40.59 -17.84
N ILE A 306 -6.03 40.73 -18.62
CA ILE A 306 -7.22 41.49 -18.23
C ILE A 306 -7.91 40.84 -17.03
N LEU A 307 -8.21 39.54 -17.11
CA LEU A 307 -8.85 38.79 -16.03
C LEU A 307 -8.08 38.90 -14.70
N PHE A 308 -6.75 38.77 -14.76
CA PHE A 308 -5.91 38.89 -13.56
C PHE A 308 -5.98 40.27 -12.94
N ASN A 309 -5.94 41.33 -13.76
CA ASN A 309 -6.11 42.70 -13.28
C ASN A 309 -7.52 42.96 -12.71
N LEU A 310 -8.57 42.32 -13.25
CA LEU A 310 -9.92 42.40 -12.69
C LEU A 310 -10.01 41.75 -11.31
N ILE A 311 -9.37 40.57 -11.12
CA ILE A 311 -9.26 39.92 -9.80
C ILE A 311 -8.61 40.86 -8.79
N LYS A 312 -7.51 41.51 -9.18
CA LYS A 312 -6.81 42.48 -8.33
C LYS A 312 -7.73 43.62 -7.89
N ILE A 313 -8.44 44.25 -8.83
CA ILE A 313 -9.35 45.38 -8.54
C ILE A 313 -10.51 44.95 -7.64
N LEU A 314 -11.10 43.77 -7.90
CA LEU A 314 -12.20 43.24 -7.08
C LEU A 314 -11.73 42.93 -5.65
N HIS A 315 -10.55 42.31 -5.51
CA HIS A 315 -9.95 42.04 -4.22
C HIS A 315 -9.66 43.34 -3.44
N GLU A 316 -9.12 44.38 -4.08
CA GLU A 316 -8.86 45.69 -3.44
C GLU A 316 -10.15 46.33 -2.94
N LYS A 317 -11.27 46.14 -3.65
CA LYS A 317 -12.60 46.63 -3.26
C LYS A 317 -13.26 45.80 -2.15
N LYS A 318 -12.63 44.71 -1.68
CA LYS A 318 -13.15 43.77 -0.67
C LYS A 318 -14.59 43.31 -0.95
N ASN A 319 -14.92 43.07 -2.21
CA ASN A 319 -16.26 42.69 -2.63
C ASN A 319 -16.18 41.62 -3.72
N GLU A 320 -17.15 40.70 -3.68
CA GLU A 320 -17.45 39.69 -4.71
C GLU A 320 -16.47 38.51 -4.84
N ASP A 321 -16.21 37.79 -3.74
CA ASP A 321 -15.39 36.55 -3.74
C ASP A 321 -15.86 35.53 -4.80
N ASP A 322 -17.17 35.37 -4.99
CA ASP A 322 -17.73 34.46 -6.02
C ASP A 322 -17.31 34.85 -7.46
N ILE A 323 -17.25 36.15 -7.74
CA ILE A 323 -16.81 36.65 -9.05
C ILE A 323 -15.31 36.44 -9.18
N ILE A 324 -14.52 36.75 -8.15
CA ILE A 324 -13.07 36.47 -8.13
C ILE A 324 -12.79 35.00 -8.44
N LEU A 325 -13.49 34.07 -7.77
CA LEU A 325 -13.35 32.63 -7.99
C LEU A 325 -13.71 32.22 -9.42
N THR A 326 -14.74 32.83 -10.00
CA THR A 326 -15.12 32.61 -11.41
C THR A 326 -14.02 33.07 -12.36
N LEU A 327 -13.43 34.24 -12.11
CA LEU A 327 -12.32 34.77 -12.92
C LEU A 327 -11.06 33.91 -12.81
N ILE A 328 -10.72 33.43 -11.60
CA ILE A 328 -9.59 32.51 -11.38
C ILE A 328 -9.79 31.23 -12.20
N ASN A 329 -10.98 30.62 -12.15
CA ASN A 329 -11.28 29.42 -12.92
C ASN A 329 -11.22 29.66 -14.43
N ASN A 330 -11.63 30.84 -14.91
CA ASN A 330 -11.50 31.22 -16.32
C ASN A 330 -10.03 31.31 -16.74
N ILE A 331 -9.16 31.92 -15.91
CA ILE A 331 -7.73 31.99 -16.18
C ILE A 331 -7.14 30.58 -16.23
N ILE A 332 -7.43 29.75 -15.23
CA ILE A 332 -6.99 28.34 -15.17
C ILE A 332 -7.42 27.59 -16.44
N SER A 333 -8.67 27.74 -16.88
CA SER A 333 -9.16 27.08 -18.09
C SER A 333 -8.45 27.54 -19.35
N ILE A 334 -8.12 28.82 -19.47
CA ILE A 334 -7.38 29.35 -20.63
C ILE A 334 -5.94 28.83 -20.60
N ILE A 335 -5.26 28.94 -19.46
CA ILE A 335 -3.86 28.53 -19.32
C ILE A 335 -3.69 27.01 -19.46
N LYS A 336 -4.67 26.19 -19.05
CA LYS A 336 -4.63 24.74 -19.28
C LYS A 336 -4.50 24.34 -20.75
N SER A 337 -4.88 25.21 -21.68
CA SER A 337 -4.72 24.98 -23.13
C SER A 337 -3.34 25.38 -23.67
N SER A 338 -2.49 26.01 -22.86
CA SER A 338 -1.12 26.41 -23.19
C SER A 338 -0.10 25.29 -22.90
N ASN A 339 1.11 25.43 -23.44
CA ASN A 339 2.20 24.48 -23.19
C ASN A 339 2.92 24.80 -21.87
N LEU A 340 2.36 24.32 -20.76
CA LEU A 340 2.90 24.53 -19.41
C LEU A 340 4.32 24.00 -19.19
N LYS A 341 4.80 23.09 -20.05
CA LYS A 341 6.14 22.47 -19.93
C LYS A 341 7.24 23.26 -20.63
N GLU A 342 6.88 24.31 -21.37
CA GLU A 342 7.86 25.11 -22.10
C GLU A 342 8.98 25.58 -21.16
N ASN A 343 10.23 25.49 -21.65
CA ASN A 343 11.44 25.82 -20.88
C ASN A 343 11.52 25.13 -19.51
N ASN A 344 11.21 23.84 -19.43
CA ASN A 344 11.25 23.07 -18.18
C ASN A 344 10.45 23.72 -17.04
N PHE A 345 9.24 24.21 -17.36
CA PHE A 345 8.33 24.91 -16.43
C PHE A 345 8.78 26.34 -16.03
N GLU A 346 9.83 26.89 -16.64
CA GLU A 346 10.26 28.29 -16.44
C GLU A 346 9.58 29.26 -17.42
N ASN A 347 8.28 29.04 -17.71
CA ASN A 347 7.50 29.90 -18.58
C ASN A 347 6.47 30.72 -17.78
N PRO A 348 6.08 31.92 -18.27
CA PRO A 348 5.14 32.79 -17.54
C PRO A 348 3.76 32.17 -17.29
N ASP A 349 3.30 31.31 -18.20
CA ASP A 349 1.99 30.67 -18.10
C ASP A 349 1.96 29.66 -16.95
N TYR A 350 3.03 28.89 -16.75
CA TYR A 350 3.17 27.98 -15.61
C TYR A 350 3.17 28.71 -14.27
N HIS A 351 3.96 29.77 -14.12
CA HIS A 351 3.99 30.55 -12.88
C HIS A 351 2.64 31.21 -12.59
N LEU A 352 1.96 31.70 -13.63
CA LEU A 352 0.63 32.28 -13.46
C LEU A 352 -0.43 31.21 -13.12
N PHE A 353 -0.30 30.01 -13.69
CA PHE A 353 -1.12 28.86 -13.33
C PHE A 353 -0.94 28.51 -11.85
N GLU A 354 0.31 28.37 -11.40
CA GLU A 354 0.67 28.10 -10.00
C GLU A 354 0.06 29.12 -9.04
N GLU A 355 0.25 30.41 -9.34
CA GLU A 355 -0.34 31.50 -8.56
C GLU A 355 -1.87 31.42 -8.53
N CYS A 356 -2.54 31.10 -9.64
CA CYS A 356 -3.99 30.97 -9.67
C CYS A 356 -4.50 29.78 -8.83
N ILE A 357 -3.78 28.66 -8.85
CA ILE A 357 -4.11 27.49 -8.00
C ILE A 357 -3.91 27.85 -6.52
N TYR A 358 -2.87 28.60 -6.20
CA TYR A 358 -2.64 29.10 -4.85
C TYR A 358 -3.76 30.06 -4.40
N LEU A 359 -4.13 31.03 -5.24
CA LEU A 359 -5.24 31.96 -4.96
C LEU A 359 -6.54 31.18 -4.72
N LEU A 360 -6.81 30.13 -5.50
CA LEU A 360 -7.98 29.27 -5.30
C LEU A 360 -7.91 28.50 -3.96
N ALA A 361 -6.74 28.00 -3.59
CA ALA A 361 -6.55 27.29 -2.33
C ALA A 361 -6.84 28.19 -1.12
N GLU A 362 -6.40 29.44 -1.17
CA GLU A 362 -6.55 30.41 -0.08
C GLU A 362 -7.95 31.04 -0.02
N LEU A 363 -8.51 31.43 -1.18
CA LEU A 363 -9.81 32.12 -1.23
C LEU A 363 -11.02 31.18 -1.16
N LYS A 364 -10.86 29.91 -1.57
CA LYS A 364 -11.94 28.91 -1.52
C LYS A 364 -11.61 27.77 -0.55
N SER A 365 -10.72 26.87 -0.96
CA SER A 365 -10.20 25.80 -0.10
C SER A 365 -9.07 25.02 -0.79
N PRO A 366 -8.13 24.41 -0.02
CA PRO A 366 -7.11 23.52 -0.57
C PRO A 366 -7.68 22.31 -1.34
N GLU A 367 -8.84 21.77 -0.95
CA GLU A 367 -9.52 20.68 -1.68
C GLU A 367 -9.95 21.11 -3.08
N SER A 368 -10.41 22.35 -3.22
CA SER A 368 -10.79 22.90 -4.53
C SER A 368 -9.58 22.99 -5.45
N ALA A 369 -8.44 23.41 -4.91
CA ALA A 369 -7.17 23.45 -5.65
C ALA A 369 -6.67 22.05 -6.02
N ASP A 370 -6.67 21.09 -5.08
CA ASP A 370 -6.31 19.69 -5.33
C ASP A 370 -7.20 19.06 -6.42
N SER A 371 -8.51 19.34 -6.42
CA SER A 371 -9.42 18.85 -7.47
C SER A 371 -9.01 19.34 -8.87
N ILE A 372 -8.54 20.59 -8.99
CA ILE A 372 -8.06 21.13 -10.28
C ILE A 372 -6.75 20.47 -10.68
N ILE A 373 -5.84 20.25 -9.73
CA ILE A 373 -4.55 19.57 -9.93
C ILE A 373 -4.77 18.12 -10.39
N LYS A 374 -5.66 17.37 -9.73
CA LYS A 374 -6.01 15.99 -10.10
C LYS A 374 -6.65 15.91 -11.49
N GLY A 375 -7.42 16.93 -11.87
CA GLY A 375 -8.02 17.06 -13.20
C GLY A 375 -7.00 17.35 -14.32
N ILE A 376 -5.72 17.53 -14.04
CA ILE A 376 -4.67 17.66 -15.05
C ILE A 376 -4.35 16.25 -15.60
N GLY A 377 -4.60 16.05 -16.90
CA GLY A 377 -4.34 14.78 -17.57
C GLY A 377 -2.84 14.46 -17.69
N GLU A 378 -2.00 15.48 -17.87
CA GLU A 378 -0.56 15.32 -17.98
C GLU A 378 0.11 15.08 -16.63
N LYS A 379 0.72 13.90 -16.48
CA LYS A 379 1.35 13.47 -15.22
C LYS A 379 2.49 14.41 -14.77
N ASP A 380 3.39 14.80 -15.66
CA ASP A 380 4.56 15.60 -15.25
C ASP A 380 4.15 16.99 -14.73
N VAL A 381 3.16 17.62 -15.38
CA VAL A 381 2.62 18.93 -14.93
C VAL A 381 1.97 18.77 -13.56
N ARG A 382 1.16 17.71 -13.39
CA ARG A 382 0.49 17.39 -12.12
C ARG A 382 1.49 17.13 -10.99
N ASP A 383 2.54 16.35 -11.25
CA ASP A 383 3.55 16.00 -10.25
C ASP A 383 4.39 17.23 -9.87
N LYS A 384 4.71 18.09 -10.86
CA LYS A 384 5.45 19.33 -10.66
C LYS A 384 4.64 20.34 -9.85
N ILE A 385 3.38 20.62 -10.23
CA ILE A 385 2.53 21.56 -9.47
C ILE A 385 2.21 21.06 -8.05
N THR A 386 2.03 19.75 -7.87
CA THR A 386 1.82 19.14 -6.54
C THR A 386 3.02 19.38 -5.64
N ARG A 387 4.23 19.32 -6.20
CA ARG A 387 5.48 19.55 -5.47
C ARG A 387 5.66 21.02 -5.12
N ASP A 388 5.46 21.91 -6.08
CA ASP A 388 5.68 23.35 -5.90
C ASP A 388 4.66 23.94 -4.92
N LEU A 389 3.43 23.43 -4.92
CA LEU A 389 2.36 23.82 -3.98
C LEU A 389 2.23 22.90 -2.77
N PHE A 390 3.24 22.06 -2.47
CA PHE A 390 3.13 21.06 -1.41
C PHE A 390 2.78 21.69 -0.07
N ASP A 391 3.57 22.68 0.36
CA ASP A 391 3.41 23.33 1.65
C ASP A 391 2.12 24.17 1.77
N ALA A 392 1.52 24.54 0.64
CA ALA A 392 0.29 25.30 0.57
C ALA A 392 -0.95 24.39 0.69
N ILE A 393 -0.95 23.25 -0.01
CA ILE A 393 -2.15 22.40 -0.19
C ILE A 393 -2.09 21.14 0.66
N TYR A 394 -0.90 20.58 0.90
CA TYR A 394 -0.74 19.24 1.48
C TYR A 394 0.05 19.25 2.78
N VAL A 395 -0.12 18.18 3.55
CA VAL A 395 0.62 17.90 4.78
C VAL A 395 0.87 16.40 4.89
N MET A 396 2.04 16.02 5.41
CA MET A 396 2.29 14.63 5.79
C MET A 396 1.76 14.39 7.20
N VAL A 397 0.86 13.43 7.35
CA VAL A 397 0.36 12.99 8.64
C VAL A 397 0.68 11.53 8.89
N ASP A 398 0.88 11.21 10.16
CA ASP A 398 1.06 9.85 10.63
C ASP A 398 -0.31 9.18 10.78
N GLU A 399 -0.55 8.11 10.01
CA GLU A 399 -1.74 7.26 10.13
C GLU A 399 -1.36 5.94 10.81
N ILE A 400 -2.12 5.59 11.85
CA ILE A 400 -2.01 4.29 12.52
C ILE A 400 -2.78 3.27 11.69
N LYS A 401 -2.09 2.21 11.26
CA LYS A 401 -2.68 1.03 10.61
C LYS A 401 -2.38 -0.22 11.41
N THR A 402 -3.23 -1.22 11.26
CA THR A 402 -3.09 -2.53 11.92
C THR A 402 -2.79 -3.61 10.89
N ARG A 403 -1.87 -4.52 11.21
CA ARG A 403 -1.67 -5.79 10.47
C ARG A 403 -1.60 -6.97 11.42
N VAL A 404 -1.85 -8.17 10.91
CA VAL A 404 -1.72 -9.41 11.66
C VAL A 404 -0.40 -10.07 11.29
N GLU A 405 0.45 -10.33 12.30
CA GLU A 405 1.73 -11.03 12.13
C GLU A 405 1.69 -12.41 12.81
N PRO A 406 1.94 -13.51 12.08
CA PRO A 406 2.05 -14.83 12.67
C PRO A 406 3.39 -14.99 13.41
N THR A 407 3.34 -15.35 14.69
CA THR A 407 4.52 -15.66 15.52
C THR A 407 4.43 -17.11 16.00
N ILE A 408 5.48 -17.92 15.80
CA ILE A 408 5.51 -19.30 16.33
C ILE A 408 5.55 -19.25 17.85
N VAL A 409 4.57 -19.87 18.51
CA VAL A 409 4.48 -19.95 19.97
C VAL A 409 4.62 -21.37 20.50
N PHE A 410 4.54 -22.37 19.62
CA PHE A 410 4.76 -23.77 19.95
C PHE A 410 5.26 -24.52 18.71
N SER A 411 6.24 -25.41 18.91
CA SER A 411 6.71 -26.34 17.90
C SER A 411 7.16 -27.64 18.58
N GLN A 412 6.58 -28.77 18.19
CA GLN A 412 6.95 -30.09 18.67
C GLN A 412 6.77 -31.12 17.56
N TYR A 413 7.58 -32.17 17.58
CA TYR A 413 7.36 -33.34 16.73
C TYR A 413 7.32 -34.64 17.53
N TYR A 414 6.66 -35.64 16.97
CA TYR A 414 6.51 -37.00 17.49
C TYR A 414 7.00 -37.98 16.44
N THR A 415 7.79 -38.97 16.83
CA THR A 415 8.25 -40.06 15.97
C THR A 415 7.59 -41.37 16.36
N MET A 416 7.28 -42.19 15.36
CA MET A 416 6.61 -43.48 15.54
C MET A 416 7.05 -44.45 14.44
N ASN A 417 7.05 -45.74 14.75
CA ASN A 417 7.26 -46.76 13.73
C ASN A 417 5.97 -46.92 12.92
N VAL A 418 6.09 -46.93 11.59
CA VAL A 418 4.97 -47.00 10.65
C VAL A 418 5.18 -48.16 9.68
N LEU A 419 4.08 -48.81 9.30
CA LEU A 419 4.09 -49.96 8.39
C LEU A 419 2.92 -49.88 7.40
N THR A 420 3.27 -49.89 6.12
CA THR A 420 2.35 -49.94 4.97
C THR A 420 2.35 -51.28 4.26
N SER A 421 3.48 -51.96 4.19
CA SER A 421 3.61 -53.20 3.41
C SER A 421 3.09 -54.42 4.17
N LYS A 422 2.52 -55.38 3.41
CA LYS A 422 2.22 -56.76 3.85
C LYS A 422 1.44 -56.87 5.17
N LEU A 423 0.36 -56.09 5.33
CA LEU A 423 -0.52 -56.18 6.50
C LEU A 423 -1.34 -57.48 6.52
N SER A 424 -0.82 -58.52 7.16
CA SER A 424 -1.63 -59.67 7.55
C SER A 424 -2.57 -59.31 8.70
N ARG A 425 -3.55 -60.17 8.99
CA ARG A 425 -4.43 -60.00 10.16
C ARG A 425 -3.60 -60.01 11.45
N GLU A 426 -2.64 -60.91 11.54
CA GLU A 426 -1.75 -61.08 12.68
C GLU A 426 -0.88 -59.84 12.93
N ILE A 427 -0.47 -59.10 11.89
CA ILE A 427 0.25 -57.82 12.08
C ILE A 427 -0.67 -56.73 12.62
N LYS A 428 -1.92 -56.68 12.16
CA LYS A 428 -2.90 -55.73 12.69
C LYS A 428 -3.16 -56.03 14.16
N ASP A 429 -3.34 -57.29 14.51
CA ASP A 429 -3.58 -57.74 15.88
C ASP A 429 -2.33 -57.48 16.76
N PHE A 430 -1.13 -57.77 16.26
CA PHE A 430 0.15 -57.40 16.88
C PHE A 430 0.24 -55.90 17.19
N SER A 431 -0.10 -55.06 16.20
CA SER A 431 -0.05 -53.61 16.37
C SER A 431 -1.12 -53.13 17.36
N PHE A 432 -2.32 -53.70 17.31
CA PHE A 432 -3.48 -53.34 18.13
C PHE A 432 -3.26 -53.59 19.63
N VAL A 433 -2.57 -54.67 19.98
CA VAL A 433 -2.23 -54.96 21.39
C VAL A 433 -1.08 -54.09 21.91
N GLY A 434 -0.44 -53.28 21.06
CA GLY A 434 0.71 -52.44 21.43
C GLY A 434 2.06 -53.07 21.11
N GLY A 435 2.10 -54.06 20.21
CA GLY A 435 3.34 -54.62 19.71
C GLY A 435 4.20 -53.58 18.97
N ASN A 436 5.52 -53.71 19.10
CA ASN A 436 6.46 -52.90 18.32
C ASN A 436 7.74 -53.65 17.97
N ILE A 437 8.47 -53.08 17.02
CA ILE A 437 9.70 -53.64 16.50
C ILE A 437 10.65 -52.54 16.07
N SER A 438 11.95 -52.80 16.12
CA SER A 438 12.97 -51.84 15.71
C SER A 438 12.86 -51.43 14.24
N ASN A 439 13.16 -50.17 13.97
CA ASN A 439 13.02 -49.60 12.63
C ASN A 439 13.93 -50.24 11.56
N ASN A 440 15.11 -50.74 11.92
CA ASN A 440 15.98 -51.48 10.98
C ASN A 440 15.28 -52.75 10.48
N THR A 441 14.59 -53.46 11.37
CA THR A 441 13.84 -54.66 11.03
C THR A 441 12.64 -54.34 10.12
N LEU A 442 11.94 -53.23 10.35
CA LEU A 442 10.88 -52.73 9.44
C LEU A 442 11.42 -52.46 8.04
N LEU A 443 12.60 -51.86 7.95
CA LEU A 443 13.26 -51.51 6.69
C LEU A 443 14.00 -52.69 6.03
N ASN A 444 13.91 -53.91 6.58
CA ASN A 444 14.69 -55.08 6.15
C ASN A 444 16.22 -54.88 6.19
N ASP A 445 16.71 -54.02 7.09
CA ASP A 445 18.13 -53.83 7.39
C ASP A 445 18.54 -54.75 8.55
N PHE A 446 19.17 -55.87 8.21
CA PHE A 446 19.61 -56.89 9.16
C PHE A 446 21.09 -56.75 9.56
N ASN A 447 21.65 -55.55 9.49
CA ASN A 447 23.01 -55.28 9.97
C ASN A 447 23.05 -55.10 11.51
N PHE A 448 22.76 -56.17 12.24
CA PHE A 448 22.85 -56.24 13.70
C PHE A 448 23.25 -57.66 14.13
N ASN A 449 23.93 -57.76 15.26
CA ASN A 449 24.34 -59.04 15.87
C ASN A 449 23.54 -59.39 17.13
N ILE A 450 22.70 -58.48 17.61
CA ILE A 450 21.90 -58.64 18.82
C ILE A 450 20.44 -58.24 18.56
N ALA A 451 19.51 -59.04 19.09
CA ALA A 451 18.11 -58.68 19.17
C ALA A 451 17.55 -58.91 20.58
N PHE A 452 16.63 -58.06 21.03
CA PHE A 452 15.86 -58.26 22.26
C PHE A 452 14.43 -58.66 21.92
N ILE A 453 13.97 -59.78 22.45
CA ILE A 453 12.59 -60.26 22.31
C ILE A 453 11.94 -60.19 23.68
N SER A 454 10.93 -59.35 23.83
CA SER A 454 10.15 -59.25 25.07
C SER A 454 8.72 -59.65 24.76
N LEU A 455 8.29 -60.81 25.26
CA LEU A 455 6.92 -61.31 25.15
C LEU A 455 6.12 -61.11 26.46
N PHE A 456 6.65 -60.34 27.40
CA PHE A 456 6.17 -60.31 28.78
C PHE A 456 4.86 -59.53 28.97
N SER A 457 4.06 -59.92 29.97
CA SER A 457 2.83 -59.23 30.37
C SER A 457 3.13 -58.26 31.53
N LEU A 458 3.32 -56.97 31.23
CA LEU A 458 3.57 -55.93 32.26
C LEU A 458 2.39 -54.95 32.36
N ASP A 459 2.21 -54.39 33.55
CA ASP A 459 1.33 -53.23 33.81
C ASP A 459 1.91 -51.91 33.27
N PHE A 460 3.12 -51.92 32.67
CA PHE A 460 3.79 -50.75 32.11
C PHE A 460 4.56 -51.09 30.82
N SER A 461 4.77 -50.09 29.96
CA SER A 461 5.45 -50.28 28.67
C SER A 461 6.96 -49.99 28.75
N ILE A 462 7.79 -50.93 28.31
CA ILE A 462 9.25 -50.76 28.14
C ILE A 462 9.64 -50.05 26.85
N PHE A 463 8.67 -49.85 25.96
CA PHE A 463 8.88 -49.30 24.63
C PHE A 463 9.59 -47.94 24.59
N PRO A 464 9.17 -46.89 25.32
CA PRO A 464 9.82 -45.58 25.19
C PRO A 464 11.28 -45.61 25.62
N PHE A 465 11.70 -46.59 26.42
CA PHE A 465 13.09 -46.72 26.88
C PHE A 465 13.95 -47.45 25.84
N ILE A 466 13.50 -48.63 25.37
CA ILE A 466 14.26 -49.43 24.40
C ILE A 466 14.36 -48.71 23.06
N ASP A 467 13.28 -48.11 22.56
CA ASP A 467 13.29 -47.39 21.29
C ASP A 467 14.15 -46.12 21.34
N ARG A 468 14.15 -45.42 22.48
CA ARG A 468 15.05 -44.29 22.70
C ARG A 468 16.51 -44.71 22.68
N VAL A 469 16.88 -45.83 23.32
CA VAL A 469 18.26 -46.34 23.26
C VAL A 469 18.61 -46.75 21.83
N TYR A 470 17.71 -47.44 21.11
CA TYR A 470 17.88 -47.79 19.71
C TYR A 470 18.19 -46.58 18.83
N SER A 471 17.33 -45.55 18.90
CA SER A 471 17.46 -44.33 18.12
C SER A 471 18.76 -43.58 18.45
N ASP A 472 19.11 -43.48 19.74
CA ASP A 472 20.37 -42.86 20.19
C ASP A 472 21.61 -43.57 19.65
N LEU A 473 21.66 -44.91 19.70
CA LEU A 473 22.83 -45.67 19.26
C LEU A 473 22.99 -45.64 17.75
N LYS A 474 21.89 -45.81 17.02
CA LYS A 474 21.88 -45.76 15.56
C LYS A 474 22.39 -44.41 15.04
N ASN A 475 21.89 -43.32 15.62
CA ASN A 475 22.24 -41.96 15.17
C ASN A 475 23.63 -41.51 15.62
N ASN A 476 24.08 -41.88 16.83
CA ASN A 476 25.33 -41.36 17.40
C ASN A 476 26.56 -42.25 17.13
N SER A 477 26.37 -43.55 16.91
CA SER A 477 27.50 -44.50 16.86
C SER A 477 27.47 -45.45 15.66
N GLN A 478 26.46 -45.34 14.78
CA GLN A 478 26.17 -46.29 13.69
C GLN A 478 26.05 -47.76 14.14
N LYS A 479 26.04 -48.02 15.45
CA LYS A 479 25.74 -49.31 16.04
C LYS A 479 24.22 -49.49 16.08
N SER A 480 23.74 -50.65 15.67
CA SER A 480 22.32 -50.99 15.69
C SER A 480 22.12 -52.33 16.39
N PHE A 481 21.00 -52.45 17.09
CA PHE A 481 20.45 -53.70 17.58
C PHE A 481 19.01 -53.83 17.07
N ALA A 482 18.40 -54.99 17.21
CA ALA A 482 16.98 -55.15 16.92
C ALA A 482 16.18 -55.37 18.21
N TYR A 483 14.91 -55.02 18.19
CA TYR A 483 14.00 -55.40 19.27
C TYR A 483 12.66 -55.83 18.70
N TYR A 484 11.98 -56.73 19.42
CA TYR A 484 10.61 -57.17 19.20
C TYR A 484 9.89 -57.16 20.54
N LEU A 485 8.83 -56.37 20.64
CA LEU A 485 8.03 -56.21 21.84
C LEU A 485 6.62 -56.70 21.54
N TYR A 486 6.14 -57.63 22.34
CA TYR A 486 4.76 -58.09 22.32
C TYR A 486 4.21 -58.10 23.74
N PRO A 487 3.29 -57.18 24.09
CA PRO A 487 2.64 -57.19 25.38
C PRO A 487 1.59 -58.31 25.42
N SER A 488 1.92 -59.42 26.09
CA SER A 488 0.96 -60.52 26.25
C SER A 488 -0.19 -60.08 27.18
N ILE A 489 -1.43 -60.30 26.75
CA ILE A 489 -2.65 -59.95 27.50
C ILE A 489 -3.32 -61.22 28.08
N SER A 490 -3.11 -62.36 27.42
CA SER A 490 -3.73 -63.65 27.74
C SER A 490 -2.72 -64.75 28.07
N ASN A 491 -1.51 -64.35 28.49
CA ASN A 491 -0.44 -65.23 28.96
C ASN A 491 -0.09 -66.33 27.95
N HIS A 492 0.15 -65.91 26.70
CA HIS A 492 0.62 -66.76 25.61
C HIS A 492 -0.31 -67.93 25.30
N ASN A 493 -1.63 -67.68 25.21
CA ASN A 493 -2.56 -68.68 24.70
C ASN A 493 -2.25 -69.04 23.21
N GLN A 494 -2.95 -70.03 22.65
CA GLN A 494 -2.67 -70.48 21.27
C GLN A 494 -2.83 -69.38 20.21
N GLU A 495 -3.77 -68.45 20.40
CA GLU A 495 -4.02 -67.34 19.48
C GLU A 495 -2.87 -66.32 19.52
N GLU A 496 -2.44 -65.91 20.71
CA GLU A 496 -1.27 -65.03 20.86
C GLU A 496 0.00 -65.68 20.31
N LEU A 497 0.24 -66.95 20.61
CA LEU A 497 1.41 -67.68 20.07
C LEU A 497 1.39 -67.75 18.54
N GLN A 498 0.22 -67.85 17.93
CA GLN A 498 0.08 -67.79 16.47
C GLN A 498 0.44 -66.40 15.94
N ILE A 499 -0.05 -65.32 16.57
CA ILE A 499 0.28 -63.94 16.20
C ILE A 499 1.79 -63.69 16.35
N ILE A 500 2.38 -64.07 17.48
CA ILE A 500 3.80 -63.92 17.78
C ILE A 500 4.64 -64.70 16.75
N ARG A 501 4.33 -65.97 16.49
CA ARG A 501 5.04 -66.78 15.48
C ARG A 501 4.98 -66.15 14.10
N SER A 502 3.80 -65.71 13.68
CA SER A 502 3.58 -65.15 12.34
C SER A 502 4.34 -63.83 12.16
N THR A 503 4.31 -62.96 13.15
CA THR A 503 5.01 -61.67 13.09
C THR A 503 6.52 -61.80 13.29
N LEU A 504 7.01 -62.67 14.17
CA LEU A 504 8.44 -62.97 14.30
C LEU A 504 9.02 -63.51 13.00
N THR A 505 8.38 -64.50 12.37
CA THR A 505 8.87 -65.07 11.10
C THR A 505 8.86 -64.05 9.96
N GLN A 506 7.87 -63.15 9.92
CA GLN A 506 7.79 -62.09 8.93
C GLN A 506 8.87 -61.03 9.12
N PHE A 507 9.05 -60.54 10.34
CA PHE A 507 9.96 -59.45 10.62
C PHE A 507 11.42 -59.91 10.77
N PHE A 508 11.65 -61.13 11.24
CA PHE A 508 12.97 -61.74 11.41
C PHE A 508 13.15 -62.94 10.46
N PRO A 509 13.14 -62.73 9.13
CA PRO A 509 13.34 -63.80 8.16
C PRO A 509 14.80 -64.30 8.20
N ILE A 510 15.00 -65.49 8.75
CA ILE A 510 16.32 -66.12 9.01
C ILE A 510 17.23 -66.13 7.76
N ASN A 511 16.64 -66.30 6.57
CA ASN A 511 17.36 -66.34 5.31
C ASN A 511 17.98 -64.99 4.89
N LYS A 512 17.52 -63.86 5.45
CA LYS A 512 18.06 -62.51 5.16
C LYS A 512 19.08 -62.01 6.19
N MET A 513 19.29 -62.76 7.27
CA MET A 513 20.18 -62.35 8.36
C MET A 513 21.67 -62.56 8.00
N ASN A 514 22.47 -61.53 8.25
CA ASN A 514 23.90 -61.47 7.96
C ASN A 514 24.71 -61.87 9.20
N GLY A 515 25.15 -63.14 9.27
CA GLY A 515 25.99 -63.64 10.34
C GLY A 515 25.23 -64.16 11.57
N PRO A 516 25.95 -64.54 12.65
CA PRO A 516 25.35 -65.04 13.88
C PRO A 516 24.68 -63.92 14.68
N ILE A 517 23.47 -64.18 15.18
CA ILE A 517 22.67 -63.25 15.98
C ILE A 517 22.41 -63.85 17.36
N THR A 518 22.69 -63.08 18.41
CA THR A 518 22.27 -63.40 19.78
C THR A 518 20.92 -62.74 20.05
N MET A 519 19.89 -63.55 20.29
CA MET A 519 18.56 -63.10 20.66
C MET A 519 18.38 -63.24 22.17
N PHE A 520 18.19 -62.12 22.87
CA PHE A 520 17.89 -62.11 24.29
C PHE A 520 16.37 -62.22 24.48
N ASN A 521 15.90 -63.32 25.03
CA ASN A 521 14.55 -63.44 25.59
C ASN A 521 14.53 -62.62 26.88
N LEU A 522 14.03 -61.38 26.75
CA LEU A 522 14.09 -60.35 27.76
C LEU A 522 12.87 -60.41 28.68
N ASP A 523 13.15 -60.45 29.98
CA ASP A 523 12.17 -60.40 31.05
C ASP A 523 12.58 -59.35 32.10
N PHE A 524 11.64 -58.92 32.94
CA PHE A 524 11.90 -57.97 34.01
C PHE A 524 11.31 -58.42 35.36
N ILE A 525 12.10 -58.21 36.42
CA ILE A 525 11.69 -58.48 37.80
C ILE A 525 11.51 -57.19 38.61
N PRO A 526 10.59 -57.18 39.59
CA PRO A 526 10.35 -56.02 40.44
C PRO A 526 11.60 -55.50 41.16
N TYR A 527 11.52 -54.27 41.66
CA TYR A 527 12.60 -53.54 42.32
C TYR A 527 13.42 -54.39 43.30
N LEU A 528 14.72 -54.57 42.98
CA LEU A 528 15.69 -55.27 43.82
C LEU A 528 16.56 -54.31 44.63
N GLY A 529 16.32 -53.00 44.52
CA GLY A 529 17.07 -51.94 45.22
C GLY A 529 18.38 -51.53 44.51
N GLU A 530 18.83 -52.30 43.53
CA GLU A 530 19.99 -52.02 42.69
C GLU A 530 19.80 -52.61 41.27
N PRO A 531 20.33 -51.97 40.21
CA PRO A 531 20.28 -52.51 38.86
C PRO A 531 20.90 -53.91 38.79
N THR A 532 20.06 -54.92 38.55
CA THR A 532 20.46 -56.33 38.51
C THR A 532 20.22 -56.97 37.14
N ILE A 533 21.18 -57.76 36.68
CA ILE A 533 21.17 -58.55 35.45
C ILE A 533 21.26 -60.03 35.83
N ILE A 534 20.34 -60.86 35.33
CA ILE A 534 20.42 -62.32 35.41
C ILE A 534 20.51 -62.86 33.98
N LEU A 535 21.57 -63.61 33.69
CA LEU A 535 21.85 -64.18 32.37
C LEU A 535 21.89 -65.71 32.45
N SER A 536 21.29 -66.40 31.49
CA SER A 536 21.42 -67.86 31.38
C SER A 536 22.87 -68.28 31.12
N SER A 537 23.27 -69.42 31.68
CA SER A 537 24.62 -70.01 31.61
C SER A 537 25.19 -70.18 30.19
N GLU A 538 24.34 -70.48 29.21
CA GLU A 538 24.71 -70.79 27.83
C GLU A 538 25.43 -69.60 27.16
N ASN A 539 26.67 -69.81 26.68
CA ASN A 539 27.51 -68.77 26.05
C ASN A 539 27.71 -67.47 26.88
N SER A 540 27.48 -67.54 28.20
CA SER A 540 27.43 -66.39 29.10
C SER A 540 28.79 -65.74 29.41
N GLN A 541 29.90 -66.44 29.24
CA GLN A 541 31.23 -65.98 29.68
C GLN A 541 31.69 -64.72 28.93
N LEU A 542 31.54 -64.71 27.59
CA LEU A 542 31.91 -63.55 26.76
C LEU A 542 31.02 -62.35 27.07
N ILE A 543 29.70 -62.58 27.16
CA ILE A 543 28.70 -61.55 27.45
C ILE A 543 28.93 -60.95 28.84
N SER A 544 29.15 -61.80 29.85
CA SER A 544 29.44 -61.38 31.23
C SER A 544 30.70 -60.54 31.32
N SER A 545 31.75 -60.88 30.55
CA SER A 545 32.98 -60.09 30.51
C SER A 545 32.75 -58.69 29.92
N LYS A 546 31.97 -58.59 28.83
CA LYS A 546 31.59 -57.31 28.20
C LYS A 546 30.83 -56.40 29.17
N ILE A 547 29.83 -56.97 29.86
CA ILE A 547 29.01 -56.26 30.85
C ILE A 547 29.89 -55.74 32.00
N LYS A 548 30.70 -56.62 32.61
CA LYS A 548 31.59 -56.24 33.73
C LYS A 548 32.58 -55.15 33.33
N ASN A 549 33.15 -55.22 32.13
CA ASN A 549 34.10 -54.21 31.65
C ASN A 549 33.47 -52.82 31.45
N LYS A 550 32.21 -52.76 31.00
CA LYS A 550 31.54 -51.49 30.66
C LYS A 550 30.79 -50.88 31.84
N LEU A 551 30.18 -51.70 32.70
CA LEU A 551 29.33 -51.25 33.81
C LEU A 551 30.02 -51.34 35.18
N ALA A 552 31.11 -52.10 35.31
CA ALA A 552 31.83 -52.31 36.56
C ALA A 552 30.86 -52.64 37.71
N ASP A 553 31.04 -52.02 38.89
CA ASP A 553 30.23 -52.26 40.09
C ASP A 553 28.88 -51.52 40.08
N ARG A 554 28.49 -50.89 38.96
CA ARG A 554 27.20 -50.16 38.86
C ARG A 554 26.00 -51.10 38.76
N VAL A 555 26.23 -52.36 38.45
CA VAL A 555 25.18 -53.37 38.26
C VAL A 555 25.59 -54.68 38.91
N LYS A 556 24.61 -55.41 39.42
CA LYS A 556 24.79 -56.77 39.91
C LYS A 556 24.57 -57.74 38.77
N LEU A 557 25.54 -58.63 38.51
CA LEU A 557 25.43 -59.63 37.44
C LEU A 557 25.43 -61.04 38.04
N PHE A 558 24.35 -61.77 37.78
CA PHE A 558 24.24 -63.20 38.07
C PHE A 558 24.24 -64.00 36.77
N VAL A 559 25.01 -65.09 36.75
CA VAL A 559 24.92 -66.11 35.72
C VAL A 559 24.26 -67.32 36.38
N ASP A 560 23.08 -67.69 35.89
CA ASP A 560 22.30 -68.79 36.45
C ASP A 560 22.33 -70.00 35.50
N ASN A 561 22.62 -71.17 36.07
CA ASN A 561 22.73 -72.46 35.38
C ASN A 561 21.56 -73.40 35.75
N ASP A 562 20.49 -72.88 36.36
CA ASP A 562 19.37 -73.68 36.87
C ASP A 562 18.03 -73.16 36.31
N LEU A 563 17.20 -72.49 37.13
CA LEU A 563 15.81 -72.12 36.81
C LEU A 563 15.64 -71.25 35.55
N PHE A 564 16.66 -70.50 35.15
CA PHE A 564 16.60 -69.54 34.04
C PHE A 564 17.28 -70.02 32.75
N GLU A 565 17.73 -71.28 32.67
CA GLU A 565 18.34 -71.82 31.44
C GLU A 565 17.27 -72.26 30.40
N GLY A 566 16.09 -72.68 30.86
CA GLY A 566 14.99 -73.19 30.03
C GLY A 566 13.74 -72.28 30.00
N GLY A 567 12.57 -72.90 29.79
CA GLY A 567 11.27 -72.25 29.90
C GLY A 567 10.45 -72.27 28.60
N LYS A 568 9.12 -72.27 28.74
CA LYS A 568 8.17 -72.40 27.62
C LYS A 568 8.35 -71.35 26.53
N VAL A 569 8.72 -70.12 26.91
CA VAL A 569 8.95 -69.03 25.98
C VAL A 569 10.24 -69.26 25.18
N LYS A 570 11.33 -69.66 25.85
CA LYS A 570 12.59 -70.01 25.18
C LYS A 570 12.38 -71.18 24.21
N GLU A 571 11.76 -72.26 24.67
CA GLU A 571 11.43 -73.43 23.83
C GLU A 571 10.58 -73.06 22.61
N PHE A 572 9.61 -72.17 22.81
CA PHE A 572 8.80 -71.64 21.71
C PHE A 572 9.65 -70.83 20.72
N LEU A 573 10.51 -69.93 21.19
CA LEU A 573 11.40 -69.14 20.34
C LEU A 573 12.41 -70.03 19.58
N ASP A 574 12.97 -71.03 20.25
CA ASP A 574 13.85 -72.05 19.63
C ASP A 574 13.10 -72.80 18.50
N SER A 575 11.80 -73.10 18.70
CA SER A 575 10.97 -73.71 17.66
C SER A 575 10.69 -72.79 16.46
N VAL A 576 10.63 -71.46 16.68
CA VAL A 576 10.41 -70.46 15.63
C VAL A 576 11.68 -70.21 14.83
N PHE A 577 12.83 -70.19 15.50
CA PHE A 577 14.13 -69.78 14.95
C PHE A 577 15.11 -70.94 14.72
N ASN A 578 14.61 -72.14 14.39
CA ASN A 578 15.40 -73.36 14.21
C ASN A 578 16.54 -73.23 13.17
N SER A 579 17.67 -72.66 13.58
CA SER A 579 18.81 -72.29 12.74
C SER A 579 20.07 -72.09 13.57
N ASN A 580 21.19 -72.61 13.07
CA ASN A 580 22.51 -72.44 13.70
C ASN A 580 23.03 -70.98 13.65
N LYS A 581 22.31 -70.06 12.99
CA LYS A 581 22.65 -68.64 12.95
C LYS A 581 22.13 -67.87 14.17
N ILE A 582 21.19 -68.42 14.93
CA ILE A 582 20.52 -67.72 16.02
C ILE A 582 20.81 -68.46 17.32
N THR A 583 21.25 -67.73 18.33
CA THR A 583 21.41 -68.23 19.70
C THR A 583 20.45 -67.47 20.60
N ILE A 584 19.53 -68.17 21.27
CA ILE A 584 18.55 -67.57 22.17
C ILE A 584 19.03 -67.71 23.62
N LEU A 585 19.18 -66.58 24.32
CA LEU A 585 19.61 -66.52 25.72
C LEU A 585 18.53 -65.86 26.57
N ASN A 586 18.25 -66.41 27.74
CA ASN A 586 17.36 -65.75 28.70
C ASN A 586 18.12 -64.61 29.39
N LEU A 587 17.48 -63.45 29.47
CA LEU A 587 18.00 -62.24 30.10
C LEU A 587 16.91 -61.62 30.95
N VAL A 588 17.18 -61.46 32.25
CA VAL A 588 16.29 -60.77 33.17
C VAL A 588 16.95 -59.50 33.68
N LEU A 589 16.23 -58.38 33.60
CA LEU A 589 16.67 -57.09 34.15
C LEU A 589 15.75 -56.66 35.30
N SER A 590 16.30 -56.03 36.33
CA SER A 590 15.47 -55.40 37.36
C SER A 590 14.87 -54.07 36.88
N TYR A 591 13.75 -53.62 37.47
CA TYR A 591 13.08 -52.36 37.06
C TYR A 591 13.94 -51.10 37.23
N GLU A 592 15.00 -51.15 38.03
CA GLU A 592 15.98 -50.07 38.16
C GLU A 592 16.65 -49.73 36.80
N PHE A 593 16.79 -50.69 35.89
CA PHE A 593 17.28 -50.43 34.53
C PHE A 593 16.34 -49.52 33.73
N ILE A 594 15.04 -49.61 33.98
CA ILE A 594 14.05 -48.80 33.26
C ILE A 594 14.06 -47.37 33.79
N ASN A 595 14.32 -47.21 35.09
CA ASN A 595 14.38 -45.91 35.74
C ASN A 595 15.71 -45.17 35.52
N ASP A 596 16.80 -45.88 35.22
CA ASP A 596 18.10 -45.30 34.85
C ASP A 596 18.45 -45.53 33.37
N TYR A 597 18.05 -44.56 32.55
CA TYR A 597 18.34 -44.54 31.11
C TYR A 597 19.83 -44.69 30.78
N ASN A 598 20.73 -44.12 31.57
CA ASN A 598 22.17 -44.15 31.27
C ASN A 598 22.73 -45.54 31.51
N ILE A 599 22.27 -46.23 32.56
CA ILE A 599 22.66 -47.62 32.85
C ILE A 599 22.12 -48.55 31.76
N LEU A 600 20.85 -48.42 31.37
CA LEU A 600 20.27 -49.22 30.27
C LEU A 600 21.01 -49.01 28.94
N LYS A 601 21.31 -47.76 28.59
CA LYS A 601 22.09 -47.43 27.39
C LYS A 601 23.48 -48.06 27.44
N ALA A 602 24.20 -47.88 28.54
CA ALA A 602 25.54 -48.44 28.71
C ALA A 602 25.56 -49.97 28.69
N PHE A 603 24.51 -50.62 29.21
CA PHE A 603 24.32 -52.06 29.13
C PHE A 603 24.14 -52.54 27.70
N ILE A 604 23.22 -51.94 26.94
CA ILE A 604 22.99 -52.32 25.54
C ILE A 604 24.24 -52.05 24.70
N GLU A 605 24.94 -50.92 24.92
CA GLU A 605 26.23 -50.62 24.30
C GLU A 605 27.32 -51.65 24.61
N ALA A 606 27.32 -52.25 25.80
CA ALA A 606 28.30 -53.27 26.16
C ALA A 606 28.12 -54.54 25.32
N LEU A 607 26.88 -54.84 24.94
CA LEU A 607 26.56 -56.05 24.21
C LEU A 607 26.95 -55.92 22.72
N ILE A 608 26.70 -54.76 22.11
CA ILE A 608 27.00 -54.46 20.69
C ILE A 608 28.50 -54.24 20.44
#